data_AF-A0A850JVU8-F1
#
_entry.id   AF-A0A850JVU8-F1
#
_cell.length_a   1.000
_cell.length_b   1.000
_cell.length_c   1.000
_cell.angle_alpha   90.00
_cell.angle_beta   90.00
_cell.angle_gamma   90.00
#
_symmetry.space_group_name_H-M   'P 1'
#
loop_
_entity.id
_entity.type
_entity.pdbx_description
1 polymer ?
#
loop_
_entity_poly.entity_id
_entity_poly.type
_entity_poly.pdbx_seq_one_letter_code
_entity_poly.pdbx_strand_id
1 'polypeptide(L)'
;METYEIKSTEEISQSYLKNFILTNLEKEEIYLSSSSYIYTSYLKQLKRYQLIVFEKTNNLIPQIFLHKCESNNELFISEKYFCLYKEKKVYFYQELKQMLDEKQVLEFVKNSFDIEKPFIINEINKDKKQEKQYRFIKYKKSHLFKFFLLYILILFLVLLCYFSSNNKKEDKLSIENLKKRIERQKQNSAYSFVSSKIVDLFYIAKQKDIKIISIQLQDESFLVELSSLDKKSIYEFFNNYKTSINSLKYDELIGGYKVNANISFIGK
;
A
#
# COMPACT_ATOMS: atom_id res chain seq x y z
N MET A 1 -22.18 -19.53 -31.49
CA MET A 1 -20.83 -18.98 -31.75
C MET A 1 -21.00 -17.49 -31.76
N GLU A 2 -20.16 -16.77 -31.05
CA GLU A 2 -20.32 -15.33 -30.86
C GLU A 2 -19.14 -14.61 -31.49
N THR A 3 -19.35 -13.35 -31.88
CA THR A 3 -18.28 -12.51 -32.40
C THR A 3 -18.15 -11.21 -31.61
N TYR A 4 -16.91 -10.82 -31.39
CA TYR A 4 -16.56 -9.59 -30.69
C TYR A 4 -15.48 -8.85 -31.49
N GLU A 5 -15.43 -7.54 -31.35
CA GLU A 5 -14.43 -6.71 -32.03
C GLU A 5 -13.61 -5.90 -31.02
N ILE A 6 -12.29 -5.87 -31.19
CA ILE A 6 -11.38 -5.07 -30.37
C ILE A 6 -10.58 -4.14 -31.28
N LYS A 7 -10.64 -2.83 -31.03
CA LYS A 7 -9.85 -1.84 -31.79
C LYS A 7 -8.37 -2.01 -31.49
N SER A 8 -7.53 -2.05 -32.53
CA SER A 8 -6.07 -2.08 -32.41
C SER A 8 -5.42 -1.42 -33.61
N THR A 9 -4.55 -0.44 -33.35
CA THR A 9 -3.85 0.32 -34.39
C THR A 9 -2.91 -0.55 -35.23
N GLU A 10 -2.42 -1.65 -34.67
CA GLU A 10 -1.49 -2.58 -35.30
C GLU A 10 -1.77 -4.04 -34.90
N GLU A 11 -1.09 -4.96 -35.59
CA GLU A 11 -1.12 -6.38 -35.25
C GLU A 11 -0.20 -6.64 -34.05
N ILE A 12 -0.78 -7.13 -32.95
CA ILE A 12 -0.06 -7.49 -31.74
C ILE A 12 0.74 -8.77 -31.97
N SER A 13 2.00 -8.76 -31.53
CA SER A 13 2.87 -9.93 -31.55
C SER A 13 2.23 -11.15 -30.89
N GLN A 14 2.42 -12.32 -31.49
CA GLN A 14 1.84 -13.60 -31.04
C GLN A 14 2.14 -13.93 -29.57
N SER A 15 3.28 -13.47 -29.04
CA SER A 15 3.67 -13.67 -27.63
C SER A 15 2.75 -12.94 -26.64
N TYR A 16 2.21 -11.78 -27.03
CA TYR A 16 1.37 -10.93 -26.17
C TYR A 16 -0.11 -10.96 -26.56
N LEU A 17 -0.45 -11.48 -27.74
CA LEU A 17 -1.81 -11.50 -28.27
C LEU A 17 -2.81 -12.10 -27.29
N LYS A 18 -2.48 -13.24 -26.66
CA LYS A 18 -3.36 -13.87 -25.67
C LYS A 18 -3.71 -12.92 -24.52
N ASN A 19 -2.72 -12.27 -23.93
CA ASN A 19 -2.94 -11.38 -22.78
C ASN A 19 -3.73 -10.15 -23.23
N PHE A 20 -3.37 -9.56 -24.37
CA PHE A 20 -4.09 -8.42 -24.94
C PHE A 20 -5.58 -8.71 -25.13
N ILE A 21 -5.92 -9.86 -25.73
CA ILE A 21 -7.31 -10.25 -25.98
C ILE A 21 -8.07 -10.48 -24.67
N LEU A 22 -7.49 -11.24 -23.74
CA LEU A 22 -8.16 -11.55 -22.47
C LEU A 22 -8.39 -10.29 -21.62
N THR A 23 -7.41 -9.38 -21.56
CA THR A 23 -7.55 -8.12 -20.82
C THR A 23 -8.62 -7.21 -21.44
N ASN A 24 -8.73 -7.15 -22.77
CA ASN A 24 -9.78 -6.36 -23.41
C ASN A 24 -11.18 -6.96 -23.18
N LEU A 25 -11.32 -8.28 -23.24
CA LEU A 25 -12.59 -8.95 -22.92
C LEU A 25 -13.00 -8.68 -21.46
N GLU A 26 -12.07 -8.76 -20.51
CA GLU A 26 -12.32 -8.43 -19.11
C GLU A 26 -12.71 -6.96 -18.92
N LYS A 27 -12.07 -6.03 -19.65
CA LYS A 27 -12.37 -4.60 -19.61
C LYS A 27 -13.78 -4.27 -20.11
N GLU A 28 -14.25 -4.94 -21.15
CA GLU A 28 -15.60 -4.78 -21.71
C GLU A 28 -16.66 -5.62 -20.95
N GLU A 29 -16.30 -6.20 -19.81
CA GLU A 29 -17.17 -7.04 -18.97
C GLU A 29 -17.74 -8.27 -19.71
N ILE A 30 -17.02 -8.77 -20.72
CA ILE A 30 -17.40 -9.97 -21.48
C ILE A 30 -16.86 -11.20 -20.75
N TYR A 31 -17.75 -11.89 -20.04
CA TYR A 31 -17.42 -13.09 -19.28
C TYR A 31 -17.73 -14.36 -20.07
N LEU A 32 -16.67 -15.02 -20.55
CA LEU A 32 -16.78 -16.28 -21.28
C LEU A 32 -16.77 -17.51 -20.34
N SER A 33 -17.30 -18.63 -20.83
CA SER A 33 -17.24 -19.92 -20.11
C SER A 33 -15.82 -20.47 -20.10
N SER A 34 -15.46 -21.28 -19.09
CA SER A 34 -14.12 -21.91 -18.99
C SER A 34 -13.84 -22.94 -20.09
N SER A 35 -14.88 -23.38 -20.80
CA SER A 35 -14.85 -24.26 -21.98
C SER A 35 -14.72 -23.48 -23.30
N SER A 36 -14.76 -22.14 -23.26
CA SER A 36 -14.70 -21.30 -24.46
C SER A 36 -13.31 -21.28 -25.09
N TYR A 37 -13.30 -21.32 -26.41
CA TYR A 37 -12.15 -21.12 -27.26
C TYR A 37 -12.37 -19.86 -28.11
N ILE A 38 -11.29 -19.13 -28.33
CA ILE A 38 -11.29 -17.87 -29.05
C ILE A 38 -10.36 -18.02 -30.25
N TYR A 39 -10.90 -17.85 -31.45
CA TYR A 39 -10.11 -17.58 -32.64
C TYR A 39 -10.01 -16.08 -32.85
N THR A 40 -8.85 -15.62 -33.34
CA THR A 40 -8.57 -14.19 -33.51
C THR A 40 -8.05 -13.93 -34.90
N SER A 41 -8.63 -12.95 -35.58
CA SER A 41 -8.17 -12.46 -36.89
C SER A 41 -7.95 -10.96 -36.81
N TYR A 42 -6.79 -10.48 -37.26
CA TYR A 42 -6.51 -9.05 -37.35
C TYR A 42 -6.97 -8.51 -38.71
N LEU A 43 -7.99 -7.66 -38.70
CA LEU A 43 -8.54 -7.02 -39.89
C LEU A 43 -7.76 -5.73 -40.16
N LYS A 44 -6.66 -5.86 -40.93
CA LYS A 44 -5.71 -4.77 -41.18
C LYS A 44 -6.39 -3.49 -41.70
N GLN A 45 -7.32 -3.62 -42.64
CA GLN A 45 -8.05 -2.50 -43.23
C GLN A 45 -8.94 -1.78 -42.21
N LEU A 46 -9.50 -2.52 -41.25
CA LEU A 46 -10.42 -2.00 -40.26
C LEU A 46 -9.75 -1.64 -38.92
N LYS A 47 -8.43 -1.86 -38.80
CA LYS A 47 -7.61 -1.65 -37.59
C LYS A 47 -8.28 -2.22 -36.34
N ARG A 48 -8.74 -3.46 -36.44
CA ARG A 48 -9.42 -4.17 -35.35
C ARG A 48 -9.16 -5.67 -35.40
N TYR A 49 -9.21 -6.31 -34.25
CA TYR A 49 -9.33 -7.74 -34.14
C TYR A 49 -10.79 -8.15 -34.18
N GLN A 50 -11.10 -9.16 -34.98
CA GLN A 50 -12.31 -9.95 -34.82
C GLN A 50 -11.99 -11.17 -33.98
N LEU A 51 -12.82 -11.41 -32.97
CA LEU A 51 -12.81 -12.58 -32.13
C LEU A 51 -13.99 -13.46 -32.49
N ILE A 52 -13.74 -14.74 -32.71
CA ILE A 52 -14.78 -15.74 -32.90
C ILE A 52 -14.72 -16.67 -31.68
N VAL A 53 -15.76 -16.62 -30.87
CA VAL A 53 -15.86 -17.37 -29.61
C VAL A 53 -16.81 -18.54 -29.77
N PHE A 54 -16.33 -19.73 -29.43
CA PHE A 54 -17.10 -20.96 -29.51
C PHE A 54 -16.73 -21.92 -28.39
N GLU A 55 -17.65 -22.80 -28.04
CA GLU A 55 -17.38 -23.93 -27.15
C GLU A 55 -16.99 -25.15 -27.97
N LYS A 56 -15.96 -25.88 -27.53
CA LYS A 56 -15.56 -27.13 -28.16
C LYS A 56 -16.43 -28.27 -27.61
N THR A 57 -17.61 -28.50 -28.18
CA THR A 57 -18.49 -29.62 -27.81
C THR A 57 -17.96 -30.92 -28.42
N ASN A 58 -17.79 -31.98 -27.61
CA ASN A 58 -17.29 -33.29 -28.06
C ASN A 58 -16.00 -33.25 -28.91
N ASN A 59 -15.08 -32.34 -28.59
CA ASN A 59 -13.86 -32.09 -29.36
C ASN A 59 -14.07 -31.64 -30.82
N LEU A 60 -15.28 -31.24 -31.22
CA LEU A 60 -15.57 -30.76 -32.57
C LEU A 60 -15.40 -29.24 -32.64
N ILE A 61 -14.78 -28.78 -33.72
CA ILE A 61 -14.57 -27.37 -34.05
C ILE A 61 -15.63 -26.94 -35.08
N PRO A 62 -16.10 -25.67 -35.06
CA PRO A 62 -17.01 -25.16 -36.09
C PRO A 62 -16.52 -25.43 -37.51
N GLN A 63 -17.45 -25.74 -38.41
CA GLN A 63 -17.15 -26.21 -39.77
C GLN A 63 -16.33 -25.19 -40.59
N ILE A 64 -16.47 -23.89 -40.30
CA ILE A 64 -15.70 -22.83 -40.94
C ILE A 64 -14.17 -23.02 -40.77
N PHE A 65 -13.72 -23.64 -39.68
CA PHE A 65 -12.30 -23.92 -39.45
C PHE A 65 -11.85 -25.25 -40.07
N LEU A 66 -12.77 -26.02 -40.64
CA LEU A 66 -12.48 -27.28 -41.33
C LEU A 66 -12.42 -27.10 -42.84
N HIS A 67 -12.70 -25.90 -43.36
CA HIS A 67 -12.72 -25.67 -44.79
C HIS A 67 -11.31 -25.76 -45.40
N LYS A 68 -11.17 -26.57 -46.45
CA LYS A 68 -9.96 -26.63 -47.27
C LYS A 68 -10.09 -25.66 -48.44
N CYS A 69 -9.45 -24.50 -48.30
CA CYS A 69 -9.40 -23.51 -49.37
C CYS A 69 -8.58 -23.99 -50.58
N GLU A 70 -9.15 -23.77 -51.76
CA GLU A 70 -8.54 -23.99 -53.07
C GLU A 70 -7.87 -22.71 -53.59
N SER A 71 -8.50 -21.56 -53.34
CA SER A 71 -8.00 -20.22 -53.63
C SER A 71 -7.46 -19.51 -52.38
N ASN A 72 -6.65 -18.46 -52.60
CA ASN A 72 -6.17 -17.62 -51.49
C ASN A 72 -7.30 -16.78 -50.88
N ASN A 73 -8.24 -16.31 -51.71
CA ASN A 73 -9.37 -15.51 -51.28
C ASN A 73 -10.65 -16.23 -51.67
N GLU A 74 -11.40 -16.68 -50.68
CA GLU A 74 -12.68 -17.38 -50.87
C GLU A 74 -13.75 -16.77 -49.99
N LEU A 75 -14.98 -16.75 -50.49
CA LEU A 75 -16.12 -16.24 -49.77
C LEU A 75 -17.19 -17.33 -49.70
N PHE A 76 -17.43 -17.82 -48.49
CA PHE A 76 -18.55 -18.71 -48.22
C PHE A 76 -19.74 -17.90 -47.77
N ILE A 77 -20.87 -18.06 -48.45
CA ILE A 77 -22.13 -17.40 -48.12
C ILE A 77 -23.17 -18.48 -47.86
N SER A 78 -23.80 -18.41 -46.69
CA SER A 78 -24.95 -19.24 -46.33
C SER A 78 -26.11 -18.36 -45.94
N GLU A 79 -27.27 -18.97 -45.71
CA GLU A 79 -28.46 -18.26 -45.25
C GLU A 79 -28.28 -17.59 -43.87
N LYS A 80 -27.37 -18.12 -43.04
CA LYS A 80 -27.21 -17.73 -41.63
C LYS A 80 -25.96 -16.90 -41.37
N TYR A 81 -24.96 -17.00 -42.22
CA TYR A 81 -23.68 -16.32 -42.03
C TYR A 81 -22.89 -16.31 -43.34
N PHE A 82 -21.90 -15.42 -43.41
CA PHE A 82 -20.83 -15.53 -44.40
C PHE A 82 -19.47 -15.57 -43.72
N CYS A 83 -18.51 -16.20 -44.39
CA CYS A 83 -17.14 -16.36 -43.94
C CYS A 83 -16.20 -16.05 -45.09
N LEU A 84 -15.34 -15.05 -44.90
CA LEU A 84 -14.29 -14.70 -45.83
C LEU A 84 -13.00 -15.41 -45.40
N TYR A 85 -12.40 -16.14 -46.32
CA TYR A 85 -11.09 -16.73 -46.17
C TYR A 85 -10.08 -15.89 -46.93
N LYS A 86 -8.95 -15.58 -46.27
CA LYS A 86 -7.81 -14.89 -46.86
C LYS A 86 -6.54 -15.67 -46.53
N GLU A 87 -5.69 -15.87 -47.53
CA GLU A 87 -4.49 -16.71 -47.42
C GLU A 87 -4.81 -18.10 -46.84
N LYS A 88 -5.94 -18.67 -47.28
CA LYS A 88 -6.43 -20.01 -46.88
C LYS A 88 -6.76 -20.14 -45.39
N LYS A 89 -7.04 -19.04 -44.70
CA LYS A 89 -7.47 -19.01 -43.29
C LYS A 89 -8.74 -18.17 -43.14
N VAL A 90 -9.57 -18.51 -42.14
CA VAL A 90 -10.71 -17.67 -41.74
C VAL A 90 -10.21 -16.25 -41.44
N TYR A 91 -10.63 -15.28 -42.25
CA TYR A 91 -10.23 -13.89 -42.09
C TYR A 91 -11.33 -13.07 -41.44
N PHE A 92 -12.57 -13.28 -41.88
CA PHE A 92 -13.73 -12.58 -41.33
C PHE A 92 -14.97 -13.49 -41.30
N TYR A 93 -15.75 -13.39 -40.23
CA TYR A 93 -17.00 -14.12 -40.05
C TYR A 93 -18.10 -13.15 -39.61
N GLN A 94 -19.29 -13.29 -40.18
CA GLN A 94 -20.44 -12.48 -39.77
C GLN A 94 -21.71 -13.31 -39.84
N GLU A 95 -22.43 -13.35 -38.73
CA GLU A 95 -23.79 -13.90 -38.68
C GLU A 95 -24.77 -12.92 -39.33
N LEU A 96 -25.68 -13.46 -40.14
CA LEU A 96 -26.70 -12.73 -40.88
C LEU A 96 -28.02 -12.78 -40.13
N LYS A 97 -28.56 -11.61 -39.78
CA LYS A 97 -29.89 -11.49 -39.17
C LYS A 97 -31.03 -11.70 -40.17
N GLN A 98 -30.74 -11.50 -41.45
CA GLN A 98 -31.64 -11.64 -42.57
C GLN A 98 -30.85 -12.13 -43.78
N MET A 99 -31.50 -12.83 -44.72
CA MET A 99 -30.86 -13.20 -45.98
C MET A 99 -30.40 -11.93 -46.70
N LEU A 100 -29.10 -11.87 -47.00
CA LEU A 100 -28.52 -10.84 -47.85
C LEU A 100 -28.32 -11.42 -49.25
N ASP A 101 -28.49 -10.57 -50.25
CA ASP A 101 -28.14 -10.94 -51.62
C ASP A 101 -26.62 -11.10 -51.76
N GLU A 102 -26.18 -12.03 -52.60
CA GLU A 102 -24.77 -12.31 -52.85
C GLU A 102 -24.00 -11.04 -53.25
N LYS A 103 -24.63 -10.18 -54.07
CA LYS A 103 -24.06 -8.90 -54.50
C LYS A 103 -23.80 -7.95 -53.35
N GLN A 104 -24.69 -7.92 -52.34
CA GLN A 104 -24.53 -7.06 -51.16
C GLN A 104 -23.34 -7.53 -50.32
N VAL A 105 -23.18 -8.84 -50.15
CA VAL A 105 -22.04 -9.41 -49.42
C VAL A 105 -20.73 -9.13 -50.18
N LEU A 106 -20.72 -9.29 -51.51
CA LEU A 106 -19.56 -8.98 -52.34
C LEU A 106 -19.17 -7.51 -52.28
N GLU A 107 -20.14 -6.60 -52.36
CA GLU A 107 -19.91 -5.16 -52.24
C GLU A 107 -19.35 -4.79 -50.86
N PHE A 108 -19.90 -5.38 -49.79
CA PHE A 108 -19.37 -5.21 -48.45
C PHE A 108 -17.92 -5.70 -48.33
N VAL A 109 -17.62 -6.89 -48.86
CA VAL A 109 -16.27 -7.48 -48.81
C VAL A 109 -15.28 -6.62 -49.59
N LYS A 110 -15.67 -6.15 -50.79
CA LYS A 110 -14.87 -5.24 -51.61
C LYS A 110 -14.57 -3.95 -50.86
N ASN A 111 -15.60 -3.30 -50.32
CA ASN A 111 -15.46 -2.00 -49.66
C ASN A 111 -14.70 -2.09 -48.32
N SER A 112 -14.85 -3.19 -47.58
CA SER A 112 -14.27 -3.34 -46.23
C SER A 112 -12.85 -3.89 -46.25
N PHE A 113 -12.52 -4.76 -47.23
CA PHE A 113 -11.28 -5.53 -47.22
C PHE A 113 -10.42 -5.35 -48.48
N ASP A 114 -10.88 -4.56 -49.45
CA ASP A 114 -10.19 -4.32 -50.72
C ASP A 114 -9.92 -5.64 -51.50
N ILE A 115 -10.95 -6.48 -51.57
CA ILE A 115 -10.92 -7.76 -52.30
C ILE A 115 -11.95 -7.68 -53.43
N GLU A 116 -11.49 -7.49 -54.66
CA GLU A 116 -12.39 -7.22 -55.79
C GLU A 116 -13.19 -8.45 -56.25
N LYS A 117 -12.58 -9.64 -56.23
CA LYS A 117 -13.18 -10.88 -56.75
C LYS A 117 -12.77 -12.09 -55.90
N PRO A 118 -13.37 -12.29 -54.71
CA PRO A 118 -13.18 -13.54 -53.98
C PRO A 118 -13.83 -14.70 -54.76
N PHE A 119 -13.25 -15.89 -54.65
CA PHE A 119 -13.87 -17.10 -55.22
C PHE A 119 -15.05 -17.52 -54.34
N ILE A 120 -16.25 -17.56 -54.90
CA ILE A 120 -17.48 -17.83 -54.12
C ILE A 120 -17.66 -19.33 -54.01
N ILE A 121 -17.89 -19.80 -52.79
CA ILE A 121 -18.13 -21.21 -52.48
C ILE A 121 -19.48 -21.37 -51.80
N ASN A 122 -20.23 -22.38 -52.23
CA ASN A 122 -21.56 -22.67 -51.72
C ASN A 122 -21.52 -23.75 -50.62
N GLU A 123 -20.43 -24.51 -50.53
CA GLU A 123 -20.29 -25.61 -49.58
C GLU A 123 -18.89 -25.65 -48.95
N ILE A 124 -18.85 -26.05 -47.68
CA ILE A 124 -17.60 -26.22 -46.95
C ILE A 124 -17.01 -27.61 -47.27
N ASN A 125 -15.90 -27.62 -48.01
CA ASN A 125 -15.05 -28.79 -48.17
C ASN A 125 -14.31 -29.13 -46.85
N LYS A 126 -14.79 -30.14 -46.10
CA LYS A 126 -14.29 -30.49 -44.76
C LYS A 126 -13.00 -31.30 -44.82
N ASP A 127 -11.91 -30.76 -44.28
CA ASP A 127 -10.65 -31.46 -44.06
C ASP A 127 -10.21 -31.36 -42.59
N LYS A 128 -10.17 -32.51 -41.89
CA LYS A 128 -9.75 -32.57 -40.47
C LYS A 128 -8.29 -32.13 -40.24
N LYS A 129 -7.43 -32.10 -41.28
CA LYS A 129 -6.07 -31.57 -41.16
C LYS A 129 -6.06 -30.07 -40.86
N GLN A 130 -7.11 -29.34 -41.26
CA GLN A 130 -7.22 -27.90 -41.06
C GLN A 130 -7.38 -27.50 -39.59
N GLU A 131 -8.03 -28.34 -38.76
CA GLU A 131 -8.14 -28.09 -37.30
C GLU A 131 -6.77 -27.81 -36.66
N LYS A 132 -5.70 -28.47 -37.13
CA LYS A 132 -4.35 -28.30 -36.57
C LYS A 132 -3.65 -27.01 -37.01
N GLN A 133 -4.10 -26.36 -38.08
CA GLN A 133 -3.50 -25.12 -38.57
C GLN A 133 -3.92 -23.91 -37.74
N TYR A 134 -5.12 -23.96 -37.18
CA TYR A 134 -5.68 -22.88 -36.39
C TYR A 134 -5.13 -22.89 -34.96
N ARG A 135 -4.69 -21.72 -34.51
CA ARG A 135 -4.32 -21.50 -33.11
C ARG A 135 -5.51 -20.87 -32.39
N PHE A 136 -6.06 -21.61 -31.43
CA PHE A 136 -7.14 -21.13 -30.59
C PHE A 136 -6.62 -20.74 -29.21
N ILE A 137 -7.05 -19.59 -28.72
CA ILE A 137 -6.81 -19.18 -27.33
C ILE A 137 -7.87 -19.87 -26.49
N LYS A 138 -7.43 -20.78 -25.61
CA LYS A 138 -8.32 -21.33 -24.58
C LYS A 138 -8.58 -20.25 -23.54
N TYR A 139 -9.85 -19.91 -23.34
CA TYR A 139 -10.24 -19.03 -22.25
C TYR A 139 -10.06 -19.78 -20.93
N LYS A 140 -9.10 -19.34 -20.12
CA LYS A 140 -8.90 -19.86 -18.77
C LYS A 140 -8.91 -18.67 -17.85
N LYS A 141 -9.89 -18.63 -16.94
CA LYS A 141 -10.01 -17.58 -15.94
C LYS A 141 -8.67 -17.47 -15.20
N SER A 142 -8.09 -16.27 -15.21
CA SER A 142 -6.84 -16.03 -14.50
C SER A 142 -7.11 -16.01 -12.99
N HIS A 143 -6.42 -16.87 -12.24
CA HIS A 143 -6.47 -16.84 -10.78
C HIS A 143 -5.39 -15.92 -10.19
N LEU A 144 -4.57 -15.27 -11.02
CA LEU A 144 -3.46 -14.41 -10.59
C LEU A 144 -3.95 -13.28 -9.68
N PHE A 145 -5.08 -12.65 -10.01
CA PHE A 145 -5.67 -11.62 -9.15
C PHE A 145 -6.11 -12.17 -7.78
N LYS A 146 -6.62 -13.41 -7.73
CA LYS A 146 -6.96 -14.07 -6.47
C LYS A 146 -5.71 -14.37 -5.64
N PHE A 147 -4.61 -14.78 -6.28
CA PHE A 147 -3.32 -14.98 -5.60
C PHE A 147 -2.75 -13.66 -5.08
N PHE A 148 -2.87 -12.57 -5.84
CA PHE A 148 -2.48 -11.24 -5.38
C PHE A 148 -3.31 -10.79 -4.18
N LEU A 149 -4.63 -11.01 -4.20
CA LEU A 149 -5.50 -10.70 -3.07
C LEU A 149 -5.15 -11.53 -1.83
N LEU A 150 -4.87 -12.83 -2.02
CA LEU A 150 -4.41 -13.72 -0.96
C LEU A 150 -3.05 -13.26 -0.40
N TYR A 151 -2.13 -12.82 -1.26
CA TYR A 151 -0.84 -12.27 -0.84
C TYR A 151 -1.03 -11.03 0.03
N ILE A 152 -1.89 -10.08 -0.36
CA ILE A 152 -2.22 -8.91 0.45
C ILE A 152 -2.81 -9.34 1.81
N LEU A 153 -3.73 -10.32 1.81
CA LEU A 153 -4.33 -10.86 3.04
C LEU A 153 -3.27 -11.45 3.98
N ILE A 154 -2.33 -12.24 3.45
CA ILE A 154 -1.22 -12.81 4.24
C ILE A 154 -0.36 -11.70 4.82
N LEU A 155 0.00 -10.68 4.02
CA LEU A 155 0.81 -9.56 4.46
C LEU A 155 0.12 -8.77 5.57
N PHE A 156 -1.20 -8.56 5.45
CA PHE A 156 -2.03 -7.97 6.50
C PHE A 156 -2.06 -8.82 7.78
N LEU A 157 -2.20 -10.14 7.67
CA LEU A 157 -2.13 -11.05 8.82
C LEU A 157 -0.76 -11.03 9.50
N VAL A 158 0.33 -10.96 8.73
CA VAL A 158 1.70 -10.83 9.27
C VAL A 158 1.85 -9.51 10.04
N LEU A 159 1.32 -8.41 9.50
CA LEU A 159 1.30 -7.13 10.19
C LEU A 159 0.49 -7.19 11.50
N LEU A 160 -0.71 -7.79 11.47
CA LEU A 160 -1.52 -8.00 12.68
C LEU A 160 -0.79 -8.86 13.72
N CYS A 161 -0.12 -9.92 13.31
CA CYS A 161 0.71 -10.74 14.18
C CYS A 161 1.89 -9.95 14.77
N TYR A 162 2.55 -9.11 13.96
CA TYR A 162 3.63 -8.25 14.41
C TYR A 162 3.16 -7.25 15.48
N PHE A 163 2.06 -6.53 15.22
CA PHE A 163 1.46 -5.61 16.18
C PHE A 163 0.94 -6.32 17.44
N SER A 164 0.32 -7.50 17.31
CA SER A 164 -0.14 -8.29 18.45
C SER A 164 1.02 -8.83 19.30
N SER A 165 2.13 -9.23 18.67
CA SER A 165 3.34 -9.67 19.36
C SER A 165 4.03 -8.52 20.11
N ASN A 166 4.09 -7.32 19.49
CA ASN A 166 4.60 -6.12 20.16
C ASN A 166 3.72 -5.64 21.33
N ASN A 167 2.45 -6.07 21.39
CA ASN A 167 1.57 -5.80 22.53
C ASN A 167 1.81 -6.75 23.72
N LYS A 168 2.78 -7.66 23.67
CA LYS A 168 3.21 -8.43 24.85
C LYS A 168 4.39 -7.76 25.54
N LYS A 169 4.06 -6.73 26.32
CA LYS A 169 4.59 -6.38 27.66
C LYS A 169 4.24 -4.91 28.00
N GLU A 170 2.95 -4.58 27.98
CA GLU A 170 2.48 -3.84 29.15
C GLU A 170 2.16 -4.90 30.19
N ASP A 171 3.14 -5.17 31.06
CA ASP A 171 2.84 -5.81 32.33
C ASP A 171 1.58 -5.13 32.85
N LYS A 172 0.59 -5.93 33.26
CA LYS A 172 -0.35 -5.46 34.26
C LYS A 172 0.49 -5.09 35.47
N LEU A 173 0.98 -3.86 35.48
CA LEU A 173 1.61 -3.19 36.60
C LEU A 173 0.49 -3.11 37.63
N SER A 174 0.35 -4.18 38.41
CA SER A 174 -0.50 -4.16 39.57
C SER A 174 -0.06 -2.93 40.35
N ILE A 175 -1.02 -2.08 40.69
CA ILE A 175 -0.79 -0.86 41.48
C ILE A 175 0.10 -1.18 42.69
N GLU A 176 0.00 -2.40 43.21
CA GLU A 176 0.82 -2.98 44.27
C GLU A 176 2.31 -3.14 43.95
N ASN A 177 2.69 -3.55 42.73
CA ASN A 177 4.08 -3.59 42.29
C ASN A 177 4.67 -2.20 42.06
N LEU A 178 3.85 -1.25 41.58
CA LEU A 178 4.21 0.17 41.50
C LEU A 178 4.46 0.74 42.90
N LYS A 179 3.55 0.46 43.84
CA LYS A 179 3.66 0.90 45.23
C LYS A 179 4.92 0.34 45.90
N LYS A 180 5.21 -0.95 45.71
CA LYS A 180 6.45 -1.59 46.19
C LYS A 180 7.72 -1.01 45.55
N ARG A 181 7.70 -0.68 44.26
CA ARG A 181 8.84 -0.02 43.59
C ARG A 181 9.04 1.40 44.11
N ILE A 182 7.97 2.16 44.32
CA ILE A 182 8.01 3.51 44.90
C ILE A 182 8.52 3.44 46.34
N GLU A 183 8.06 2.48 47.15
CA GLU A 183 8.54 2.30 48.54
C GLU A 183 10.00 1.88 48.58
N ARG A 184 10.43 0.95 47.72
CA ARG A 184 11.85 0.60 47.58
C ARG A 184 12.70 1.75 47.07
N GLN A 185 12.20 2.57 46.14
CA GLN A 185 12.89 3.79 45.71
C GLN A 185 12.97 4.81 46.86
N LYS A 186 11.90 5.03 47.61
CA LYS A 186 11.91 5.90 48.81
C LYS A 186 12.89 5.42 49.89
N GLN A 187 13.10 4.10 50.03
CA GLN A 187 14.10 3.55 50.95
C GLN A 187 15.53 3.59 50.38
N ASN A 188 15.71 3.35 49.07
CA ASN A 188 17.04 3.21 48.44
C ASN A 188 17.61 4.52 47.91
N SER A 189 16.77 5.53 47.64
CA SER A 189 17.22 6.89 47.41
C SER A 189 17.00 7.66 48.70
N ALA A 190 18.09 8.14 49.28
CA ALA A 190 18.06 9.09 50.37
C ALA A 190 17.46 10.42 49.90
N TYR A 191 16.18 10.43 49.51
CA TYR A 191 15.35 11.61 49.60
C TYR A 191 15.06 11.86 51.08
N SER A 192 16.13 12.13 51.85
CA SER A 192 15.98 13.04 52.97
C SER A 192 15.52 14.34 52.34
N PHE A 193 14.24 14.64 52.52
CA PHE A 193 13.52 15.81 52.05
C PHE A 193 14.46 17.03 51.94
N VAL A 194 14.95 17.35 50.74
CA VAL A 194 15.60 18.65 50.47
C VAL A 194 14.67 19.77 50.94
N SER A 195 13.35 19.55 50.86
CA SER A 195 12.32 20.41 51.41
C SER A 195 12.38 20.60 52.93
N SER A 196 12.69 19.60 53.76
CA SER A 196 12.74 19.80 55.23
C SER A 196 13.96 20.62 55.62
N LYS A 197 15.12 20.33 55.01
CA LYS A 197 16.37 21.10 55.20
C LYS A 197 16.19 22.55 54.77
N ILE A 198 15.52 22.80 53.64
CA ILE A 198 15.21 24.14 53.16
C ILE A 198 14.21 24.84 54.11
N VAL A 199 13.18 24.15 54.60
CA VAL A 199 12.21 24.71 55.56
C VAL A 199 12.92 25.15 56.85
N ASP A 200 13.80 24.32 57.40
CA ASP A 200 14.59 24.65 58.60
C ASP A 200 15.45 25.89 58.37
N LEU A 201 16.06 25.99 57.19
CA LEU A 201 16.87 27.14 56.80
C LEU A 201 16.06 28.44 56.77
N PHE A 202 14.88 28.44 56.14
CA PHE A 202 14.00 29.60 56.13
C PHE A 202 13.48 29.96 57.52
N TYR A 203 13.19 28.95 58.34
CA TYR A 203 12.73 29.15 59.71
C TYR A 203 13.79 29.82 60.59
N ILE A 204 15.02 29.33 60.56
CA ILE A 204 16.15 29.90 61.34
C ILE A 204 16.50 31.31 60.83
N ALA A 205 16.49 31.53 59.50
CA ALA A 205 16.74 32.86 58.94
C ALA A 205 15.69 33.88 59.41
N LYS A 206 14.41 33.49 59.44
CA LYS A 206 13.32 34.34 59.92
C LYS A 206 13.48 34.71 61.39
N GLN A 207 13.93 33.80 62.25
CA GLN A 207 14.17 34.09 63.67
C GLN A 207 15.28 35.11 63.93
N LYS A 208 16.16 35.33 62.95
CA LYS A 208 17.34 36.20 63.04
C LYS A 208 17.22 37.47 62.19
N ASP A 209 16.02 37.76 61.68
CA ASP A 209 15.75 38.87 60.74
C ASP A 209 16.72 38.87 59.54
N ILE A 210 16.95 37.68 58.99
CA ILE A 210 17.75 37.46 57.77
C ILE A 210 16.81 37.17 56.61
N LYS A 211 16.98 37.91 55.52
CA LYS A 211 16.27 37.68 54.27
C LYS A 211 17.15 36.84 53.34
N ILE A 212 16.67 35.65 53.00
CA ILE A 212 17.28 34.80 51.98
C ILE A 212 16.83 35.32 50.60
N ILE A 213 17.82 35.64 49.75
CA ILE A 213 17.62 36.16 48.40
C ILE A 213 17.60 35.02 47.38
N SER A 214 18.54 34.08 47.51
CA SER A 214 18.65 32.93 46.61
C SER A 214 19.24 31.72 47.31
N ILE A 215 18.83 30.53 46.87
CA ILE A 215 19.37 29.23 47.28
C ILE A 215 19.59 28.41 46.02
N GLN A 216 20.79 27.89 45.83
CA GLN A 216 21.14 26.97 44.76
C GLN A 216 21.79 25.73 45.35
N LEU A 217 21.33 24.54 44.97
CA LEU A 217 21.96 23.29 45.36
C LEU A 217 23.20 23.05 44.50
N GLN A 218 24.37 22.90 45.13
CA GLN A 218 25.63 22.55 44.50
C GLN A 218 26.21 21.31 45.18
N ASP A 219 26.14 20.18 44.47
CA ASP A 219 26.51 18.85 44.93
C ASP A 219 25.88 18.51 46.30
N GLU A 220 26.66 18.55 47.38
CA GLU A 220 26.25 18.24 48.75
C GLU A 220 26.05 19.49 49.64
N SER A 221 26.13 20.69 49.04
CA SER A 221 26.03 21.98 49.72
C SER A 221 25.00 22.90 49.07
N PHE A 222 24.60 23.93 49.80
CA PHE A 222 23.74 24.98 49.28
C PHE A 222 24.54 26.28 49.17
N LEU A 223 24.60 26.83 47.97
CA LEU A 223 25.02 28.20 47.75
C LEU A 223 23.84 29.11 48.12
N VAL A 224 24.02 29.94 49.14
CA VAL A 224 22.97 30.81 49.67
C VAL A 224 23.41 32.26 49.63
N GLU A 225 22.50 33.11 49.15
CA GLU A 225 22.64 34.56 49.18
C GLU A 225 21.68 35.12 50.23
N LEU A 226 22.23 35.85 51.20
CA LEU A 226 21.52 36.37 52.36
C LEU A 226 21.69 37.88 52.47
N SER A 227 20.72 38.54 53.09
CA SER A 227 20.81 39.94 53.50
C SER A 227 20.29 40.14 54.92
N SER A 228 20.97 40.98 55.69
CA SER A 228 20.52 41.38 57.03
C SER A 228 21.07 42.78 57.36
N LEU A 229 20.34 43.54 58.18
CA LEU A 229 20.81 44.83 58.68
C LEU A 229 21.93 44.66 59.71
N ASP A 230 21.97 43.52 60.42
CA ASP A 230 22.96 43.22 61.45
C ASP A 230 23.95 42.14 61.00
N LYS A 231 25.24 42.50 61.02
CA LYS A 231 26.35 41.58 60.74
C LYS A 231 26.43 40.45 61.77
N LYS A 232 26.04 40.68 63.02
CA LYS A 232 26.09 39.67 64.08
C LYS A 232 25.07 38.55 63.84
N SER A 233 23.85 38.90 63.42
CA SER A 233 22.80 37.94 63.06
C SER A 233 23.26 36.95 61.99
N ILE A 234 24.00 37.43 60.98
CA ILE A 234 24.58 36.60 59.91
C ILE A 234 25.55 35.54 60.49
N TYR A 235 26.47 35.94 61.37
CA TYR A 235 27.40 34.99 61.98
C TYR A 235 26.69 33.98 62.88
N GLU A 236 25.72 34.42 63.68
CA GLU A 236 24.92 33.52 64.52
C GLU A 236 24.10 32.53 63.70
N PHE A 237 23.59 32.93 62.54
CA PHE A 237 22.89 32.04 61.60
C PHE A 237 23.83 30.95 61.09
N PHE A 238 25.04 31.31 60.67
CA PHE A 238 26.02 30.36 60.14
C PHE A 238 26.59 29.40 61.17
N ASN A 239 26.51 29.69 62.47
CA ASN A 239 26.92 28.75 63.52
C ASN A 239 26.12 27.43 63.51
N ASN A 240 24.93 27.42 62.91
CA ASN A 240 24.09 26.22 62.80
C ASN A 240 24.54 25.29 61.65
N TYR A 241 25.49 25.71 60.81
CA TYR A 241 25.86 25.03 59.58
C TYR A 241 27.38 24.99 59.40
N LYS A 242 27.87 24.02 58.62
CA LYS A 242 29.24 24.07 58.11
C LYS A 242 29.27 25.08 56.96
N THR A 243 29.83 26.26 57.22
CA THR A 243 29.74 27.41 56.30
C THR A 243 31.11 27.81 55.75
N SER A 244 31.18 28.05 54.44
CA SER A 244 32.28 28.75 53.77
C SER A 244 31.74 30.05 53.16
N ILE A 245 32.22 31.21 53.64
CA ILE A 245 31.76 32.51 53.15
C ILE A 245 32.56 32.88 51.89
N ASN A 246 31.86 32.98 50.75
CA ASN A 246 32.45 33.35 49.48
C ASN A 246 32.62 34.88 49.38
N SER A 247 31.63 35.64 49.88
CA SER A 247 31.72 37.10 49.94
C SER A 247 30.82 37.69 51.03
N LEU A 248 31.26 38.78 51.64
CA LEU A 248 30.51 39.61 52.57
C LEU A 248 30.74 41.08 52.21
N LYS A 249 29.67 41.80 51.89
CA LYS A 249 29.75 43.22 51.52
C LYS A 249 28.64 44.02 52.22
N TYR A 250 28.91 45.29 52.50
CA TYR A 250 27.85 46.22 52.88
C TYR A 250 27.17 46.72 51.60
N ASP A 251 25.84 46.68 51.58
CA ASP A 251 25.00 47.09 50.47
C ASP A 251 24.26 48.37 50.89
N GLU A 252 24.70 49.51 50.33
CA GLU A 252 24.17 50.83 50.63
C GLU A 252 22.69 50.98 50.27
N LEU A 253 22.19 50.22 49.29
CA LEU A 253 20.78 50.26 48.88
C LEU A 253 19.85 49.61 49.91
N ILE A 254 20.36 48.60 50.63
CA ILE A 254 19.61 47.86 51.66
C ILE A 254 19.90 48.45 53.05
N GLY A 255 20.94 49.28 53.19
CA GLY A 255 21.41 49.78 54.49
C GLY A 255 21.97 48.67 55.38
N GLY A 256 22.41 47.55 54.80
CA GLY A 256 22.74 46.33 55.51
C GLY A 256 23.83 45.50 54.82
N TYR A 257 24.07 44.30 55.32
CA TYR A 257 25.08 43.38 54.82
C TYR A 257 24.45 42.35 53.88
N LYS A 258 25.13 42.11 52.76
CA LYS A 258 24.82 41.08 51.80
C LYS A 258 25.92 40.03 51.77
N VAL A 259 25.53 38.76 51.85
CA VAL A 259 26.46 37.63 52.00
C VAL A 259 26.17 36.58 50.96
N ASN A 260 27.22 36.02 50.39
CA ASN A 260 27.17 34.79 49.61
C ASN A 260 28.01 33.73 50.32
N ALA A 261 27.43 32.59 50.65
CA ALA A 261 28.10 31.52 51.36
C ALA A 261 27.64 30.14 50.89
N ASN A 262 28.54 29.18 50.92
CA ASN A 262 28.23 27.77 50.80
C ASN A 262 27.96 27.20 52.18
N ILE A 263 26.80 26.59 52.38
CA ILE A 263 26.43 25.91 53.62
C ILE A 263 26.24 24.41 53.37
N SER A 264 26.69 23.59 54.30
CA SER A 264 26.32 22.18 54.39
C SER A 264 25.67 21.91 55.74
N PHE A 265 24.59 21.13 55.70
CA PHE A 265 23.87 20.74 56.92
C PHE A 265 24.77 19.82 57.73
N ILE A 266 24.98 20.16 59.00
CA ILE A 266 25.65 19.26 59.94
C ILE A 266 24.73 18.05 60.10
N GLY A 267 25.16 16.88 59.62
CA GLY A 267 24.42 15.64 59.84
C GLY A 267 24.21 15.43 61.33
N LYS A 268 22.96 15.27 61.75
CA LYS A 268 22.60 14.59 63.00
C LYS A 268 22.30 13.14 62.67
#